data_AF-A0A843KXP1-F1
#
_entry.id   AF-A0A843KXP1-F1
#
_cell.length_a   1.000
_cell.length_b   1.000
_cell.length_c   1.000
_cell.angle_alpha   90.00
_cell.angle_beta   90.00
_cell.angle_gamma   90.00
#
_symmetry.space_group_name_H-M   'P 1'
#
loop_
_entity.id
_entity.type
_entity.pdbx_description
1 polymer ?
#
loop_
_entity_poly.entity_id
_entity_poly.type
_entity_poly.pdbx_seq_one_letter_code
_entity_poly.pdbx_strand_id
1 'polypeptide(L)' 'MATAEVVRNLGVTIEEVRCLTRNGELRALMLGGSRSGQTRIPPEDLRAYQRRLHD' A
#
# COMPACT_ATOMS: atom_id res chain seq x y z
N MET A 1 -0.40 5.99 5.82
CA MET A 1 -1.01 6.66 4.65
C MET A 1 -2.21 5.86 4.18
N ALA A 2 -3.22 6.50 3.61
CA ALA A 2 -4.36 5.80 3.00
C ALA A 2 -3.98 5.23 1.62
N THR A 3 -4.67 4.19 1.16
CA THR A 3 -4.44 3.58 -0.17
C THR A 3 -4.46 4.62 -1.30
N ALA A 4 -5.37 5.61 -1.24
CA ALA A 4 -5.45 6.67 -2.25
C ALA A 4 -4.20 7.57 -2.30
N GLU A 5 -3.53 7.79 -1.18
CA GLU A 5 -2.28 8.54 -1.16
C GLU A 5 -1.13 7.72 -1.76
N VAL A 6 -1.13 6.41 -1.55
CA VAL A 6 -0.13 5.49 -2.12
C VAL A 6 -0.24 5.39 -3.63
N VAL A 7 -1.47 5.29 -4.15
CA VAL A 7 -1.79 5.37 -5.59
C VAL A 7 -1.15 6.62 -6.20
N ARG A 8 -1.35 7.77 -5.57
CA ARG A 8 -0.77 9.05 -6.04
C ARG A 8 0.75 9.10 -5.94
N ASN A 9 1.35 8.49 -4.92
CA ASN A 9 2.81 8.50 -4.71
C ASN A 9 3.55 7.53 -5.64
N LEU A 10 2.97 6.37 -5.91
CA LEU A 10 3.57 5.36 -6.78
C LEU A 10 3.21 5.57 -8.25
N GLY A 11 2.17 6.35 -8.55
CA GLY A 11 1.64 6.49 -9.91
C GLY A 11 0.98 5.22 -10.44
N VAL A 12 0.50 4.35 -9.54
CA VAL A 12 -0.14 3.06 -9.87
C VAL A 12 -1.62 3.08 -9.50
N THR A 13 -2.40 2.14 -10.03
CA THR A 13 -3.83 2.01 -9.77
C THR A 13 -4.14 1.42 -8.38
N ILE A 14 -5.38 1.57 -7.92
CA ILE A 14 -5.85 0.96 -6.66
C ILE A 14 -5.75 -0.58 -6.73
N GLU A 15 -6.05 -1.19 -7.88
CA GLU A 15 -5.92 -2.64 -8.06
C GLU A 15 -4.48 -3.10 -7.93
N GLU A 16 -3.51 -2.37 -8.49
CA GLU A 16 -2.09 -2.66 -8.31
C GLU A 16 -1.68 -2.57 -6.84
N VAL A 17 -2.07 -1.51 -6.12
CA VAL A 17 -1.78 -1.41 -4.67
C VAL A 17 -2.40 -2.57 -3.88
N ARG A 18 -3.62 -2.98 -4.23
CA ARG A 18 -4.26 -4.16 -3.63
C ARG A 18 -3.52 -5.45 -3.96
N CYS A 19 -3.04 -5.60 -5.19
CA CYS A 19 -2.23 -6.74 -5.62
C CYS A 19 -0.91 -6.81 -4.84
N LEU A 20 -0.19 -5.69 -4.74
CA LEU A 20 1.05 -5.57 -3.97
C LEU A 20 0.84 -5.90 -2.48
N THR A 21 -0.28 -5.43 -1.93
CA THR A 21 -0.65 -5.74 -0.55
C THR A 21 -0.99 -7.22 -0.36
N ARG A 22 -1.73 -7.81 -1.31
CA ARG A 22 -2.12 -9.22 -1.30
C ARG A 22 -0.92 -10.16 -1.48
N ASN A 23 0.05 -9.76 -2.30
CA ASN A 23 1.28 -10.50 -2.56
C ASN A 23 2.32 -10.33 -1.44
N GLY A 24 2.08 -9.43 -0.49
CA GLY A 24 2.99 -9.16 0.63
C GLY A 24 4.18 -8.26 0.28
N GLU A 25 4.22 -7.71 -0.93
CA GLU A 25 5.26 -6.77 -1.37
C GLU A 25 5.12 -5.42 -0.68
N LEU A 26 3.88 -5.01 -0.40
CA LEU A 26 3.55 -3.80 0.33
C LEU A 26 2.82 -4.18 1.61
N ARG A 27 3.45 -3.97 2.77
CA ARG A 27 2.77 -4.21 4.04
C ARG A 27 1.68 -3.18 4.26
N ALA A 28 0.49 -3.67 4.57
CA ALA A 28 -0.61 -2.81 4.95
C ALA A 28 -1.25 -3.29 6.25
N LEU A 29 -1.61 -2.32 7.08
CA LEU A 29 -2.31 -2.49 8.32
C LEU A 29 -3.81 -2.27 8.07
N MET A 30 -4.63 -3.28 8.31
CA MET A 30 -6.08 -3.10 8.32
C MET A 30 -6.49 -2.44 9.64
N LEU A 31 -7.00 -1.22 9.56
CA LEU A 31 -7.62 -0.54 10.69
C LEU A 31 -9.11 -0.91 10.73
N GLY A 32 -9.44 -1.86 11.60
CA GLY A 32 -10.81 -2.17 12.02
C GLY A 32 -11.53 -3.28 11.24
N GLY A 33 -12.23 -4.14 11.99
CA GLY A 33 -12.97 -5.33 11.50
C GLY A 33 -14.40 -5.03 11.02
N SER A 34 -14.58 -4.10 10.09
CA SER A 34 -15.88 -3.90 9.42
C SER A 34 -15.72 -4.03 7.91
N ARG A 35 -16.82 -4.31 7.19
CA ARG A 35 -16.89 -4.61 5.73
C ARG A 35 -16.12 -3.65 4.79
N SER A 36 -15.70 -2.50 5.29
CA SER A 36 -14.94 -1.44 4.62
C SER A 36 -13.60 -1.14 5.30
N GLY A 37 -12.95 -2.15 5.90
CA GLY A 37 -11.70 -2.04 6.66
C GLY A 37 -10.72 -1.08 6.00
N GLN A 38 -10.39 0.01 6.68
CA GLN A 38 -9.52 1.03 6.13
C GLN A 38 -8.09 0.48 6.14
N THR A 39 -7.57 0.20 4.96
CA THR A 39 -6.18 -0.20 4.79
C THR A 39 -5.28 1.02 4.90
N ARG A 40 -4.36 0.99 5.87
CA ARG A 40 -3.27 1.96 5.96
C ARG A 40 -1.96 1.31 5.61
N ILE A 41 -1.21 1.95 4.74
CA ILE A 41 0.14 1.56 4.38
C ILE A 41 1.10 2.45 5.18
N PRO A 42 2.00 1.88 5.99
CA PRO A 42 3.02 2.66 6.67
C PRO A 42 3.96 3.33 5.66
N PRO A 43 4.29 4.61 5.83
CA PRO A 43 5.17 5.31 4.89
C PRO A 43 6.57 4.69 4.79
N GLU A 44 7.06 4.05 5.84
CA GLU A 44 8.33 3.31 5.85
C GLU A 44 8.31 2.11 4.90
N ASP A 45 7.22 1.34 4.87
CA ASP A 45 7.05 0.20 3.97
C ASP A 45 6.96 0.67 2.52
N LEU A 46 6.25 1.79 2.28
CA LEU A 46 6.21 2.42 0.96
C LEU A 46 7.60 2.82 0.46
N ARG A 47 8.40 3.46 1.32
CA ARG A 47 9.78 3.85 0.98
C ARG A 47 10.70 2.65 0.78
N ALA A 48 10.49 1.57 1.53
CA ALA A 48 11.24 0.33 1.34
C ALA A 48 10.92 -0.31 -0.02
N TYR A 49 9.63 -0.31 -0.41
CA TYR A 49 9.19 -0.76 -1.72
C TYR A 49 9.76 0.11 -2.85
N GLN A 50 9.70 1.44 -2.73
CA GLN A 50 10.29 2.36 -3.71
C GLN A 50 11.79 2.16 -3.88
N ARG A 51 12.54 1.88 -2.79
CA ARG A 51 13.96 1.58 -2.89
C ARG A 51 14.23 0.30 -3.69
N ARG A 52 13.43 -0.76 -3.50
CA ARG A 52 13.54 -2.01 -4.26
C ARG A 52 13.23 -1.85 -5.75
N LEU A 53 12.41 -0.86 -6.14
CA LEU A 53 12.11 -0.58 -7.54
C LEU A 53 13.22 0.18 -8.27
N HIS A 54 14.10 0.86 -7.52
CA HIS A 54 15.19 1.68 -8.05
C HIS A 54 16.56 0.97 -8.04
N ASP A 55 16.64 -0.24 -7.45
CA ASP A 55 17.76 -1.20 -7.59
C ASP A 55 17.48 -2.18 -8.73
#